data_AF-A0AAV5QUN4-F1
#
_entry.id   AF-A0AAV5QUN4-F1
#
_cell.length_a   1.000
_cell.length_b   1.000
_cell.length_c   1.000
_cell.angle_alpha   90.00
_cell.angle_beta   90.00
_cell.angle_gamma   90.00
#
_symmetry.space_group_name_H-M   'P 1'
#
loop_
_entity.id
_entity.type
_entity.pdbx_description
1 polymer ?
#
loop_
_entity_poly.entity_id
_entity_poly.type
_entity_poly.pdbx_seq_one_letter_code
_entity_poly.pdbx_strand_id
1 'polypeptide(L)'
;MSEPITKLPLLSKKNIKEVQAKVDQALAKIKAAYGFDSVELEADYIALFNDIMLNPKTMNKQQEPWKLVGGTAFQYVNGVARWGEMKFEKDDDYKEAIQDVVGKNPKLIITVLPTEEGFYCKSKLTEGSITLQIPKNKVGWNASDAGKDIESLL
;
A
#
# COMPACT_ATOMS: atom_id res chain seq x y z
N MET A 1 25.74 8.38 -6.31
CA MET A 1 24.51 7.87 -5.67
C MET A 1 24.75 7.89 -4.18
N SER A 2 23.89 8.52 -3.39
CA SER A 2 23.96 8.46 -1.93
C SER A 2 23.64 7.04 -1.45
N GLU A 3 24.32 6.58 -0.41
CA GLU A 3 24.04 5.28 0.21
C GLU A 3 22.57 5.19 0.69
N PRO A 4 21.94 4.01 0.64
CA PRO A 4 20.60 3.83 1.18
C PRO A 4 20.61 4.10 2.68
N ILE A 5 19.60 4.81 3.16
CA ILE A 5 19.44 5.05 4.59
C ILE A 5 18.99 3.77 5.29
N THR A 6 19.42 3.60 6.53
CA THR A 6 19.01 2.49 7.42
C THR A 6 18.08 2.94 8.54
N LYS A 7 17.81 4.26 8.64
CA LYS A 7 16.93 4.87 9.64
C LYS A 7 16.15 6.02 9.04
N LEU A 8 14.83 6.02 9.24
CA LEU A 8 13.96 7.10 8.80
C LEU A 8 14.34 8.45 9.44
N PRO A 9 14.43 9.54 8.64
CA PRO A 9 14.56 10.89 9.16
C PRO A 9 13.37 11.26 10.06
N LEU A 10 13.62 12.15 11.03
CA LEU A 10 12.58 12.61 11.97
C LEU A 10 11.36 13.19 11.25
N LEU A 11 11.60 13.94 10.18
CA LEU A 11 10.54 14.57 9.39
C LEU A 11 9.67 13.53 8.66
N SER A 12 10.26 12.45 8.14
CA SER A 12 9.50 11.34 7.55
C SER A 12 8.65 10.63 8.60
N LYS A 13 9.19 10.41 9.82
CA LYS A 13 8.41 9.84 10.94
C LYS A 13 7.24 10.75 11.33
N LYS A 14 7.44 12.06 11.35
CA LYS A 14 6.38 13.04 11.61
C LYS A 14 5.29 12.97 10.54
N ASN A 15 5.68 12.93 9.27
CA ASN A 15 4.75 12.81 8.15
C ASN A 15 3.91 11.52 8.22
N ILE A 16 4.52 10.37 8.55
CA ILE A 16 3.81 9.10 8.76
C ILE A 16 2.74 9.26 9.86
N LYS A 17 3.10 9.86 11.00
CA LYS A 17 2.15 10.12 12.08
C LYS A 17 1.01 11.07 11.68
N GLU A 18 1.30 12.12 10.93
CA GLU A 18 0.31 13.10 10.48
C GLU A 18 -0.77 12.49 9.57
N VAL A 19 -0.42 11.46 8.79
CA VAL A 19 -1.38 10.79 7.91
C VAL A 19 -2.05 9.57 8.56
N GLN A 20 -1.65 9.17 9.76
CA GLN A 20 -2.11 7.92 10.38
C GLN A 20 -3.64 7.83 10.47
N ALA A 21 -4.32 8.92 10.85
CA ALA A 21 -5.78 8.93 10.92
C ALA A 21 -6.45 8.63 9.55
N LYS A 22 -5.82 9.03 8.44
CA LYS A 22 -6.32 8.72 7.09
C LYS A 22 -6.04 7.27 6.72
N VAL A 23 -4.89 6.73 7.15
CA VAL A 23 -4.57 5.31 7.00
C VAL A 23 -5.60 4.46 7.76
N ASP A 24 -5.90 4.81 9.02
CA ASP A 24 -6.86 4.09 9.84
C ASP A 24 -8.28 4.11 9.22
N GLN A 25 -8.68 5.25 8.66
CA GLN A 25 -9.94 5.35 7.90
C GLN A 25 -9.96 4.44 6.67
N ALA A 26 -8.86 4.38 5.92
CA ALA A 26 -8.75 3.51 4.75
C ALA A 26 -8.73 2.02 5.15
N LEU A 27 -8.04 1.65 6.23
CA LEU A 27 -8.07 0.29 6.79
C LEU A 27 -9.47 -0.10 7.26
N ALA A 28 -10.22 0.80 7.87
CA ALA A 28 -11.61 0.54 8.26
C ALA A 28 -12.51 0.27 7.05
N LYS A 29 -12.30 0.98 5.93
CA LYS A 29 -12.98 0.74 4.66
C LYS A 29 -12.61 -0.62 4.06
N ILE A 30 -11.32 -0.99 4.10
CA ILE A 30 -10.88 -2.33 3.67
C ILE A 30 -11.54 -3.41 4.52
N LYS A 31 -11.53 -3.24 5.85
CA LYS A 31 -12.19 -4.18 6.77
C LYS A 31 -13.65 -4.43 6.35
N ALA A 32 -14.41 -3.35 6.14
CA ALA A 32 -15.81 -3.44 5.76
C ALA A 32 -16.00 -4.05 4.36
N ALA A 33 -15.27 -3.57 3.36
CA ALA A 33 -15.46 -3.98 1.97
C ALA A 33 -15.11 -5.45 1.70
N TYR A 34 -14.10 -5.97 2.38
CA TYR A 34 -13.61 -7.35 2.22
C TYR A 34 -14.20 -8.32 3.27
N GLY A 35 -15.00 -7.81 4.22
CA GLY A 35 -15.62 -8.61 5.28
C GLY A 35 -14.66 -9.13 6.34
N PHE A 36 -13.51 -8.49 6.53
CA PHE A 36 -12.53 -8.92 7.53
C PHE A 36 -12.96 -8.55 8.96
N ASP A 37 -12.47 -9.33 9.93
CA ASP A 37 -12.61 -9.02 11.36
C ASP A 37 -11.60 -7.94 11.78
N SER A 38 -10.40 -7.96 11.19
CA SER A 38 -9.37 -6.94 11.35
C SER A 38 -8.47 -6.85 10.13
N VAL A 39 -7.78 -5.73 9.97
CA VAL A 39 -6.70 -5.58 8.98
C VAL A 39 -5.65 -4.62 9.53
N GLU A 40 -4.39 -5.04 9.46
CA GLU A 40 -3.25 -4.25 9.95
C GLU A 40 -2.33 -3.88 8.80
N LEU A 41 -1.80 -2.66 8.81
CA LEU A 41 -0.80 -2.23 7.83
C LEU A 41 0.61 -2.61 8.29
N GLU A 42 1.33 -3.34 7.44
CA GLU A 42 2.76 -3.56 7.56
C GLU A 42 3.47 -2.92 6.35
N ALA A 43 4.27 -1.88 6.57
CA ALA A 43 4.94 -1.17 5.49
C ALA A 43 6.42 -0.98 5.79
N ASP A 44 7.27 -1.33 4.81
CA ASP A 44 8.70 -0.99 4.87
C ASP A 44 8.90 0.48 4.46
N TYR A 45 8.71 1.36 5.44
CA TYR A 45 8.88 2.79 5.26
C TYR A 45 10.32 3.20 4.91
N ILE A 46 11.33 2.40 5.28
CA ILE A 46 12.73 2.70 4.92
C ILE A 46 12.93 2.45 3.44
N ALA A 47 12.44 1.33 2.90
CA ALA A 47 12.48 1.04 1.48
C ALA A 47 11.70 2.09 0.67
N LEU A 48 10.48 2.43 1.11
CA LEU A 48 9.69 3.51 0.48
C LEU A 48 10.46 4.84 0.45
N PHE A 49 11.09 5.24 1.56
CA PHE A 49 11.86 6.48 1.60
C PHE A 49 13.06 6.43 0.65
N ASN A 50 13.83 5.34 0.65
CA ASN A 50 15.00 5.19 -0.19
C ASN A 50 14.63 5.35 -1.68
N ASP A 51 13.54 4.75 -2.11
CA ASP A 51 13.11 4.87 -3.51
C ASP A 51 12.53 6.22 -3.87
N ILE A 52 11.74 6.84 -2.99
CA ILE A 52 11.27 8.21 -3.20
C ILE A 52 12.45 9.17 -3.38
N MET A 53 13.53 8.98 -2.63
CA MET A 53 14.76 9.78 -2.74
C MET A 53 15.53 9.52 -4.05
N LEU A 54 15.54 8.27 -4.53
CA LEU A 54 16.21 7.90 -5.79
C LEU A 54 15.41 8.33 -7.03
N ASN A 55 14.08 8.40 -6.91
CA ASN A 55 13.16 8.71 -8.02
C ASN A 55 12.26 9.94 -7.74
N PRO A 56 12.80 11.13 -7.38
CA PRO A 56 11.98 12.29 -7.00
C PRO A 56 11.18 12.88 -8.17
N LYS A 57 11.44 12.46 -9.42
CA LYS A 57 10.81 13.00 -10.63
C LYS A 57 9.31 12.70 -10.76
N THR A 58 8.78 11.82 -9.92
CA THR A 58 7.48 11.16 -10.13
C THR A 58 6.42 11.59 -9.12
N MET A 59 6.82 12.46 -8.19
CA MET A 59 5.95 13.15 -7.27
C MET A 59 6.18 14.65 -7.43
N ASN A 60 5.12 15.44 -7.31
CA ASN A 60 5.09 16.88 -7.60
C ASN A 60 6.40 17.56 -7.14
N LYS A 61 7.23 18.05 -8.09
CA LYS A 61 8.63 18.49 -7.89
C LYS A 61 8.84 19.59 -6.84
N GLN A 62 7.75 20.09 -6.27
CA GLN A 62 7.70 21.12 -5.24
C GLN A 62 7.66 20.56 -3.82
N GLN A 63 7.46 19.25 -3.66
CA GLN A 63 7.40 18.61 -2.35
C GLN A 63 8.71 17.90 -2.01
N GLU A 64 9.24 18.26 -0.86
CA GLU A 64 10.38 17.58 -0.25
C GLU A 64 10.12 16.07 -0.09
N PRO A 65 11.02 15.19 -0.54
CA PRO A 65 10.86 13.72 -0.49
C PRO A 65 10.43 13.15 0.88
N TRP A 66 10.92 13.74 1.98
CA TRP A 66 10.56 13.31 3.33
C TRP A 66 9.08 13.58 3.70
N LYS A 67 8.39 14.51 3.00
CA LYS A 67 6.95 14.78 3.18
C LYS A 67 6.06 13.74 2.51
N LEU A 68 6.66 12.80 1.77
CA LEU A 68 5.95 11.95 0.82
C LEU A 68 5.79 10.52 1.31
N VAL A 69 6.57 10.08 2.31
CA VAL A 69 6.59 8.68 2.76
C VAL A 69 5.24 8.22 3.28
N GLY A 70 4.70 8.93 4.28
CA GLY A 70 3.40 8.62 4.86
C GLY A 70 2.29 8.81 3.83
N GLY A 71 2.33 9.90 3.08
CA GLY A 71 1.37 10.17 2.00
C GLY A 71 1.31 9.06 0.96
N THR A 72 2.46 8.52 0.56
CA THR A 72 2.58 7.43 -0.42
C THR A 72 2.00 6.13 0.12
N ALA A 73 2.35 5.75 1.36
CA ALA A 73 1.76 4.58 2.00
C ALA A 73 0.23 4.71 2.08
N PHE A 74 -0.28 5.87 2.50
CA PHE A 74 -1.71 6.16 2.52
C PHE A 74 -2.36 5.98 1.13
N GLN A 75 -1.74 6.46 0.05
CA GLN A 75 -2.31 6.31 -1.29
C GLN A 75 -2.47 4.85 -1.70
N TYR A 76 -1.50 3.99 -1.37
CA TYR A 76 -1.60 2.55 -1.63
C TYR A 76 -2.75 1.91 -0.82
N VAL A 77 -2.84 2.19 0.48
CA VAL A 77 -3.93 1.67 1.33
C VAL A 77 -5.28 2.16 0.81
N ASN A 78 -5.37 3.45 0.45
CA ASN A 78 -6.60 4.04 -0.06
C ASN A 78 -6.99 3.50 -1.45
N GLY A 79 -6.02 3.10 -2.28
CA GLY A 79 -6.27 2.38 -3.53
C GLY A 79 -7.01 1.05 -3.27
N VAL A 80 -6.47 0.24 -2.35
CA VAL A 80 -7.07 -1.05 -1.99
C VAL A 80 -8.48 -0.86 -1.40
N ALA A 81 -8.65 0.15 -0.53
CA ALA A 81 -9.94 0.51 0.03
C ALA A 81 -10.96 0.85 -1.06
N ARG A 82 -10.58 1.74 -1.99
CA ARG A 82 -11.44 2.18 -3.10
C ARG A 82 -11.89 1.01 -3.97
N TRP A 83 -10.96 0.12 -4.37
CA TRP A 83 -11.31 -1.03 -5.20
C TRP A 83 -12.18 -2.02 -4.44
N GLY A 84 -11.93 -2.21 -3.14
CA GLY A 84 -12.80 -3.01 -2.29
C GLY A 84 -14.23 -2.49 -2.24
N GLU A 85 -14.42 -1.19 -1.96
CA GLU A 85 -15.74 -0.53 -1.94
C GLU A 85 -16.44 -0.68 -3.30
N MET A 86 -15.70 -0.53 -4.40
CA MET A 86 -16.26 -0.59 -5.75
C MET A 86 -16.64 -2.01 -6.20
N LYS A 87 -15.90 -3.03 -5.76
CA LYS A 87 -16.02 -4.40 -6.31
C LYS A 87 -16.59 -5.42 -5.35
N PHE A 88 -16.26 -5.35 -4.06
CA PHE A 88 -16.51 -6.45 -3.13
C PHE A 88 -17.52 -6.11 -2.05
N GLU A 89 -17.71 -4.82 -1.70
CA GLU A 89 -18.56 -4.43 -0.56
C GLU A 89 -20.01 -4.99 -0.65
N LYS A 90 -20.53 -5.18 -1.86
CA LYS A 90 -21.89 -5.67 -2.11
C LYS A 90 -21.97 -7.12 -2.61
N ASP A 91 -20.84 -7.81 -2.66
CA ASP A 91 -20.75 -9.16 -3.22
C ASP A 91 -20.16 -10.11 -2.18
N ASP A 92 -21.04 -10.84 -1.49
CA ASP A 92 -20.65 -11.68 -0.37
C ASP A 92 -19.85 -12.91 -0.83
N ASP A 93 -20.09 -13.43 -2.04
CA ASP A 93 -19.33 -14.55 -2.61
C ASP A 93 -17.86 -14.16 -2.80
N TYR A 94 -17.59 -12.93 -3.29
CA TYR A 94 -16.22 -12.43 -3.41
C TYR A 94 -15.55 -12.21 -2.05
N LYS A 95 -16.28 -11.74 -1.04
CA LYS A 95 -15.72 -11.57 0.31
C LYS A 95 -15.30 -12.91 0.90
N GLU A 96 -16.17 -13.92 0.78
CA GLU A 96 -15.89 -15.28 1.24
C GLU A 96 -14.67 -15.87 0.51
N ALA A 97 -14.61 -15.75 -0.82
CA ALA A 97 -13.48 -16.22 -1.61
C ALA A 97 -12.15 -15.57 -1.18
N ILE A 98 -12.13 -14.25 -0.92
CA ILE A 98 -10.92 -13.59 -0.42
C ILE A 98 -10.55 -14.09 0.98
N GLN A 99 -11.53 -14.22 1.88
CA GLN A 99 -11.31 -14.71 3.24
C GLN A 99 -10.79 -16.15 3.28
N ASP A 100 -11.20 -16.99 2.34
CA ASP A 100 -10.69 -18.36 2.23
C ASP A 100 -9.20 -18.39 1.84
N VAL A 101 -8.74 -17.40 1.06
CA VAL A 101 -7.33 -17.31 0.64
C VAL A 101 -6.45 -16.63 1.70
N VAL A 102 -6.91 -15.51 2.29
CA VAL A 102 -6.06 -14.67 3.17
C VAL A 102 -6.45 -14.74 4.64
N GLY A 103 -7.55 -15.39 5.00
CA GLY A 103 -8.11 -15.40 6.36
C GLY A 103 -8.88 -14.12 6.71
N LYS A 104 -9.49 -14.11 7.90
CA LYS A 104 -10.32 -12.98 8.39
C LYS A 104 -9.54 -11.86 9.08
N ASN A 105 -8.27 -12.08 9.39
CA ASN A 105 -7.41 -11.12 10.09
C ASN A 105 -6.09 -10.89 9.32
N PRO A 106 -6.14 -10.49 8.03
CA PRO A 106 -4.95 -10.38 7.22
C PRO A 106 -4.13 -9.13 7.57
N LYS A 107 -2.85 -9.19 7.23
CA LYS A 107 -2.00 -8.01 7.09
C LYS A 107 -2.08 -7.46 5.67
N LEU A 108 -2.20 -6.15 5.54
CA LEU A 108 -1.91 -5.44 4.30
C LEU A 108 -0.44 -5.06 4.28
N ILE A 109 0.34 -5.72 3.43
CA ILE A 109 1.79 -5.55 3.37
C ILE A 109 2.15 -4.67 2.18
N ILE A 110 2.92 -3.60 2.40
CA ILE A 110 3.51 -2.79 1.32
C ILE A 110 4.99 -3.15 1.19
N THR A 111 5.37 -3.70 0.04
CA THR A 111 6.75 -4.13 -0.23
C THR A 111 7.28 -3.52 -1.52
N VAL A 112 8.45 -2.91 -1.41
CA VAL A 112 9.27 -2.51 -2.54
C VAL A 112 10.09 -3.72 -3.01
N LEU A 113 9.98 -4.05 -4.29
CA LEU A 113 10.78 -5.08 -4.93
C LEU A 113 12.06 -4.49 -5.53
N PRO A 114 13.19 -5.21 -5.49
CA PRO A 114 14.46 -4.75 -6.07
C PRO A 114 14.48 -4.73 -7.61
N THR A 115 13.36 -5.08 -8.26
CA THR A 115 13.16 -5.13 -9.72
C THR A 115 12.74 -3.78 -10.30
N GLU A 116 12.92 -3.61 -11.61
CA GLU A 116 12.48 -2.44 -12.38
C GLU A 116 11.39 -2.80 -13.40
N GLU A 117 10.65 -3.88 -13.13
CA GLU A 117 9.58 -4.39 -13.99
C GLU A 117 8.55 -3.34 -14.40
N GLY A 118 7.91 -3.56 -15.56
CA GLY A 118 7.04 -2.58 -16.21
C GLY A 118 5.67 -2.34 -15.55
N PHE A 119 5.35 -2.99 -14.44
CA PHE A 119 4.08 -2.78 -13.73
C PHE A 119 4.21 -1.75 -12.60
N TYR A 120 3.11 -1.15 -12.16
CA TYR A 120 3.14 -0.10 -11.13
C TYR A 120 3.00 -0.66 -9.71
N CYS A 121 1.98 -1.51 -9.52
CA CYS A 121 1.69 -2.21 -8.28
C CYS A 121 0.98 -3.52 -8.66
N LYS A 122 1.35 -4.63 -8.02
CA LYS A 122 0.66 -5.92 -8.14
C LYS A 122 0.29 -6.43 -6.76
N SER A 123 -0.88 -7.03 -6.65
CA SER A 123 -1.33 -7.68 -5.44
C SER A 123 -0.91 -9.15 -5.45
N LYS A 124 -0.61 -9.68 -4.27
CA LYS A 124 -0.42 -11.10 -4.04
C LYS A 124 -1.22 -11.50 -2.81
N LEU A 125 -2.08 -12.49 -2.96
CA LEU A 125 -2.86 -13.07 -1.87
C LEU A 125 -2.13 -14.30 -1.33
N THR A 126 -1.96 -14.36 -0.03
CA THR A 126 -1.42 -15.52 0.68
C THR A 126 -2.10 -15.63 2.04
N GLU A 127 -2.10 -16.81 2.64
CA GLU A 127 -2.66 -17.00 3.99
C GLU A 127 -2.13 -15.94 4.96
N GLY A 128 -3.04 -15.20 5.59
CA GLY A 128 -2.74 -14.12 6.52
C GLY A 128 -2.31 -12.79 5.90
N SER A 129 -2.24 -12.64 4.57
CA SER A 129 -1.82 -11.35 4.00
C SER A 129 -2.28 -11.03 2.56
N ILE A 130 -2.47 -9.73 2.34
CA ILE A 130 -2.55 -9.09 1.03
C ILE A 130 -1.26 -8.30 0.86
N THR A 131 -0.39 -8.72 -0.05
CA THR A 131 0.89 -8.03 -0.31
C THR A 131 0.79 -7.18 -1.57
N LEU A 132 1.08 -5.88 -1.43
CA LEU A 132 1.27 -4.94 -2.52
C LEU A 132 2.75 -4.89 -2.90
N GLN A 133 3.06 -5.40 -4.08
CA GLN A 133 4.41 -5.48 -4.64
C GLN A 133 4.64 -4.31 -5.60
N ILE A 134 5.69 -3.54 -5.35
CA ILE A 134 5.97 -2.29 -6.10
C ILE A 134 7.42 -2.33 -6.59
N PRO A 135 7.69 -2.24 -7.91
CA PRO A 135 9.06 -2.11 -8.42
C PRO A 135 9.71 -0.82 -7.92
N LYS A 136 11.01 -0.86 -7.58
CA LYS A 136 11.71 0.26 -6.92
C LYS A 136 11.68 1.59 -7.70
N ASN A 137 11.53 1.54 -9.01
CA ASN A 137 11.43 2.71 -9.90
C ASN A 137 9.99 3.22 -10.09
N LYS A 138 9.00 2.61 -9.43
CA LYS A 138 7.56 2.91 -9.58
C LYS A 138 6.87 3.31 -8.27
N VAL A 139 7.62 3.47 -7.17
CA VAL A 139 7.05 3.94 -5.90
C VAL A 139 6.28 5.25 -6.07
N GLY A 140 5.02 5.25 -5.66
CA GLY A 140 4.10 6.40 -5.74
C GLY A 140 3.37 6.53 -7.08
N TRP A 141 3.71 5.72 -8.10
CA TRP A 141 3.02 5.75 -9.39
C TRP A 141 1.73 4.96 -9.31
N ASN A 142 0.63 5.56 -9.76
CA ASN A 142 -0.68 4.91 -9.81
C ASN A 142 -1.03 4.18 -8.50
N ALA A 143 -0.60 4.73 -7.35
CA ALA A 143 -0.87 4.13 -6.04
C ALA A 143 -2.38 4.02 -5.76
N SER A 144 -3.20 4.86 -6.39
CA SER A 144 -4.66 4.78 -6.38
C SER A 144 -5.22 3.52 -7.07
N ASP A 145 -4.44 2.85 -7.91
CA ASP A 145 -4.81 1.62 -8.60
C ASP A 145 -4.38 0.35 -7.83
N ALA A 146 -3.78 0.51 -6.65
CA ALA A 146 -3.41 -0.62 -5.81
C ALA A 146 -4.64 -1.46 -5.44
N GLY A 147 -4.51 -2.78 -5.49
CA GLY A 147 -5.61 -3.71 -5.23
C GLY A 147 -6.56 -3.95 -6.40
N LYS A 148 -6.40 -3.24 -7.54
CA LYS A 148 -7.26 -3.41 -8.72
C LYS A 148 -7.26 -4.83 -9.28
N ASP A 149 -6.14 -5.52 -9.15
CA ASP A 149 -5.93 -6.88 -9.66
C ASP A 149 -6.43 -7.98 -8.70
N ILE A 150 -6.83 -7.66 -7.46
CA ILE A 150 -7.24 -8.65 -6.46
C ILE A 150 -8.38 -9.55 -6.96
N GLU A 151 -9.35 -8.97 -7.68
CA GLU A 151 -10.48 -9.72 -8.27
C GLU A 151 -10.01 -10.84 -9.20
N SER A 152 -8.90 -10.65 -9.92
CA SER A 152 -8.36 -11.63 -10.86
C SER A 152 -7.48 -12.70 -10.23
N LEU A 153 -7.29 -12.66 -8.90
CA LEU A 153 -6.44 -13.58 -8.14
C LEU A 153 -7.23 -14.66 -7.37
N LEU A 154 -8.55 -14.60 -7.46
CA LEU A 154 -9.50 -15.54 -6.86
C LEU A 154 -9.98 -16.54 -7.91
#